data_AF-G8RSV8-F1
#
_entry.id   AF-G8RSV8-F1
#
_cell.length_a   1.000
_cell.length_b   1.000
_cell.length_c   1.000
_cell.angle_alpha   90.00
_cell.angle_beta   90.00
_cell.angle_gamma   90.00
#
_symmetry.space_group_name_H-M   'P 1'
#
loop_
_entity.id
_entity.type
_entity.pdbx_description
1 polymer ?
#
loop_
_entity_poly.entity_id
_entity_poly.type
_entity_poly.pdbx_seq_one_letter_code
_entity_poly.pdbx_strand_id
1 'polypeptide(L)'
;MSEVAREAARTVARVRDDPAARIRLAADTYALHGVRRPYRPYRRAVVAFMRWQQTRGVLNALDAQTPGSPWWRAVNEDLLRDALEAKLLVEREDVATSGPRVQHWVDFFRAPSARAWYLAHNASVVAGYLAHAELADAESLAERFFMNVVLVRVLYAHALVVDARLALGRFACVARFVAHPRARGPQTLLSMKDVLPLNYPIEGVTVGEIIASENRLFRMVDFGVIAPRAEALYEMSAHVLGEPRLRRLVGDGALTYAWPADQRHVWRRTWVTRTPTAQKT
;
A
#
# COMPACT_ATOMS: atom_id res chain seq x y z
N MET A 1 5.68 -18.25 -19.69
CA MET A 1 6.45 -17.20 -18.99
C MET A 1 7.75 -16.96 -19.76
N SER A 2 8.13 -15.69 -19.99
CA SER A 2 9.40 -15.34 -20.65
C SER A 2 10.62 -15.77 -19.82
N GLU A 3 11.82 -15.74 -20.41
CA GLU A 3 13.06 -15.99 -19.67
C GLU A 3 13.30 -14.93 -18.58
N VAL A 4 13.08 -13.65 -18.91
CA VAL A 4 13.21 -12.54 -17.96
C VAL A 4 12.26 -12.68 -16.78
N ALA A 5 10.99 -13.06 -17.02
CA ALA A 5 10.03 -13.33 -15.94
C ALA A 5 10.49 -14.48 -15.03
N ARG A 6 11.03 -15.57 -15.61
CA ARG A 6 11.59 -16.70 -14.84
C ARG A 6 12.81 -16.27 -14.01
N GLU A 7 13.68 -15.43 -14.55
CA GLU A 7 14.85 -14.91 -13.85
C GLU A 7 14.45 -13.98 -12.68
N ALA A 8 13.49 -13.09 -12.90
CA ALA A 8 12.95 -12.24 -11.85
C ALA A 8 12.35 -13.08 -10.71
N ALA A 9 11.54 -14.09 -11.05
CA ALA A 9 10.95 -15.01 -10.07
C ALA A 9 12.03 -15.76 -9.26
N ARG A 10 13.06 -16.31 -9.91
CA ARG A 10 14.18 -16.99 -9.23
C ARG A 10 14.96 -16.04 -8.32
N THR A 11 15.17 -14.80 -8.74
CA THR A 11 15.92 -13.82 -7.96
C THR A 11 15.15 -13.38 -6.71
N VAL A 12 13.85 -13.14 -6.82
CA VAL A 12 12.98 -12.87 -5.66
C VAL A 12 12.91 -14.08 -4.72
N ALA A 13 12.78 -15.29 -5.26
CA ALA A 13 12.74 -16.51 -4.46
C ALA A 13 14.02 -16.71 -3.61
N ARG A 14 15.20 -16.37 -4.13
CA ARG A 14 16.47 -16.47 -3.40
C ARG A 14 16.55 -15.57 -2.17
N VAL A 15 15.80 -14.47 -2.14
CA VAL A 15 15.81 -13.52 -1.02
C VAL A 15 14.56 -13.63 -0.14
N ARG A 16 13.68 -14.60 -0.42
CA ARG A 16 12.37 -14.75 0.22
C ARG A 16 12.47 -14.74 1.75
N ASP A 17 13.44 -15.46 2.31
CA ASP A 17 13.56 -15.63 3.76
C ASP A 17 14.54 -14.66 4.43
N ASP A 18 15.15 -13.73 3.68
CA ASP A 18 16.04 -12.69 4.20
C ASP A 18 15.41 -11.29 4.00
N PRO A 19 14.79 -10.69 5.04
CA PRO A 19 14.23 -9.33 4.97
C PRO A 19 15.23 -8.28 4.51
N ALA A 20 16.49 -8.39 4.93
CA ALA A 20 17.52 -7.43 4.54
C ALA A 20 17.88 -7.59 3.05
N ALA A 21 17.94 -8.83 2.54
CA ALA A 21 18.13 -9.08 1.11
C ALA A 21 16.94 -8.60 0.27
N ARG A 22 15.70 -8.76 0.74
CA ARG A 22 14.51 -8.17 0.08
C ARG A 22 14.66 -6.66 -0.07
N ILE A 23 15.10 -5.97 0.99
CA ILE A 23 15.31 -4.51 0.95
C ILE A 23 16.45 -4.13 0.00
N ARG A 24 17.55 -4.88 -0.03
CA ARG A 24 18.65 -4.66 -0.98
C ARG A 24 18.15 -4.83 -2.42
N LEU A 25 17.44 -5.91 -2.70
CA LEU A 25 16.85 -6.16 -4.02
C LEU A 25 15.92 -5.02 -4.44
N ALA A 26 15.04 -4.58 -3.54
CA ALA A 26 14.14 -3.45 -3.79
C ALA A 26 14.87 -2.12 -4.05
N ALA A 27 16.04 -1.91 -3.44
CA ALA A 27 16.85 -0.74 -3.72
C ALA A 27 17.52 -0.83 -5.10
N ASP A 28 17.98 -2.02 -5.45
CA ASP A 28 18.71 -2.32 -6.69
C ASP A 28 17.81 -2.28 -7.93
N THR A 29 16.50 -2.54 -7.80
CA THR A 29 15.55 -2.38 -8.92
C THR A 29 15.51 -0.94 -9.47
N TYR A 30 15.93 0.06 -8.67
CA TYR A 30 16.02 1.46 -9.08
C TYR A 30 17.44 1.89 -9.51
N ALA A 31 18.39 0.95 -9.55
CA ALA A 31 19.75 1.18 -10.01
C ALA A 31 19.90 0.70 -11.45
N LEU A 32 19.36 1.47 -12.40
CA LEU A 32 19.51 1.21 -13.83
C LEU A 32 20.85 1.78 -14.36
N HIS A 33 21.51 1.01 -15.21
CA HIS A 33 22.77 1.39 -15.84
C HIS A 33 22.61 2.63 -16.74
N GLY A 34 23.61 3.52 -16.76
CA GLY A 34 23.64 4.68 -17.66
C GLY A 34 22.68 5.84 -17.32
N VAL A 35 21.76 5.70 -16.37
CA VAL A 35 20.75 6.74 -16.06
C VAL A 35 21.20 7.66 -14.90
N ARG A 36 21.26 8.98 -15.14
CA ARG A 36 21.58 9.98 -14.09
C ARG A 36 20.41 10.18 -13.09
N ARG A 37 20.31 9.28 -12.10
CA ARG A 37 19.62 9.39 -10.80
C ARG A 37 18.16 9.95 -10.74
N PRO A 38 17.25 9.73 -11.70
CA PRO A 38 15.85 10.18 -11.56
C PRO A 38 15.07 9.38 -10.50
N TYR A 39 15.59 8.20 -10.11
CA TYR A 39 14.86 7.23 -9.29
C TYR A 39 14.98 7.40 -7.77
N ARG A 40 15.94 8.21 -7.30
CA ARG A 40 16.31 8.29 -5.87
C ARG A 40 15.12 8.55 -4.93
N PRO A 41 14.16 9.45 -5.24
CA PRO A 41 13.02 9.69 -4.35
C PRO A 41 12.10 8.47 -4.22
N TYR A 42 11.82 7.79 -5.34
CA TYR A 42 10.99 6.59 -5.38
C TYR A 42 11.64 5.42 -4.63
N ARG A 43 12.93 5.19 -4.89
CA ARG A 43 13.73 4.21 -4.14
C ARG A 43 13.68 4.45 -2.64
N ARG A 44 13.81 5.72 -2.20
CA ARG A 44 13.73 6.08 -0.78
C ARG A 44 12.38 5.75 -0.16
N ALA A 45 11.28 5.97 -0.89
CA ALA A 45 9.94 5.65 -0.40
C ALA A 45 9.77 4.13 -0.19
N VAL A 46 10.11 3.31 -1.19
CA VAL A 46 10.02 1.84 -1.10
C VAL A 46 10.91 1.29 0.01
N VAL A 47 12.18 1.71 0.06
CA VAL A 47 13.12 1.23 1.09
C VAL A 47 12.68 1.64 2.50
N ALA A 48 12.12 2.85 2.68
CA ALA A 48 11.59 3.27 3.97
C ALA A 48 10.41 2.39 4.41
N PHE A 49 9.48 2.08 3.50
CA PHE A 49 8.36 1.20 3.78
C PHE A 49 8.83 -0.22 4.13
N MET A 50 9.73 -0.81 3.34
CA MET A 50 10.22 -2.15 3.59
C MET A 50 11.06 -2.26 4.87
N ARG A 51 11.79 -1.20 5.25
CA ARG A 51 12.46 -1.14 6.55
C ARG A 51 11.45 -1.14 7.70
N TRP A 52 10.34 -0.43 7.56
CA TRP A 52 9.26 -0.52 8.54
C TRP A 52 8.69 -1.95 8.60
N GLN A 53 8.45 -2.60 7.45
CA GLN A 53 7.98 -3.98 7.40
C GLN A 53 8.97 -4.96 8.08
N GLN A 54 10.28 -4.76 7.86
CA GLN A 54 11.33 -5.52 8.54
C GLN A 54 11.32 -5.27 10.05
N THR A 55 11.29 -4.00 10.49
CA THR A 55 11.24 -3.67 11.93
C THR A 55 10.00 -4.25 12.61
N ARG A 56 8.85 -4.25 11.92
CA ARG A 56 7.62 -4.85 12.43
C ARG A 56 7.69 -6.38 12.53
N GLY A 57 8.59 -7.03 11.80
CA GLY A 57 8.70 -8.49 11.76
C GLY A 57 7.80 -9.18 10.73
N VAL A 58 6.97 -8.44 9.98
CA VAL A 58 6.06 -9.06 8.98
C VAL A 58 6.80 -9.77 7.85
N LEU A 59 8.07 -9.44 7.62
CA LEU A 59 8.91 -10.08 6.58
C LEU A 59 9.76 -11.24 7.10
N ASN A 60 9.75 -11.56 8.39
CA ASN A 60 10.55 -12.65 8.96
C ASN A 60 10.27 -13.98 8.24
N ALA A 61 11.25 -14.88 8.20
CA ALA A 61 11.04 -16.23 7.65
C ALA A 61 9.90 -16.93 8.39
N LEU A 62 9.17 -17.82 7.69
CA LEU A 62 8.00 -18.49 8.29
C LEU A 62 8.39 -19.55 9.33
N ASP A 63 9.63 -20.00 9.32
CA ASP A 63 10.24 -20.94 10.27
C ASP A 63 11.09 -20.23 11.34
N ALA A 64 11.12 -18.89 11.36
CA ALA A 64 11.80 -18.13 12.39
C ALA A 64 11.09 -18.26 13.75
N GLN A 65 11.84 -18.01 14.84
CA GLN A 65 11.27 -18.01 16.21
C GLN A 65 10.07 -17.06 16.35
N THR A 66 10.11 -15.92 15.67
CA THR A 66 8.97 -15.03 15.48
C THR A 66 8.64 -14.98 14.00
N PRO A 67 7.71 -15.83 13.52
CA PRO A 67 7.43 -15.95 12.10
C PRO A 67 6.81 -14.67 11.54
N GLY A 68 7.09 -14.39 10.27
CA GLY A 68 6.48 -13.27 9.56
C GLY A 68 5.04 -13.55 9.13
N SER A 69 4.41 -12.56 8.51
CA SER A 69 3.07 -12.73 7.92
C SER A 69 3.16 -13.40 6.55
N PRO A 70 2.48 -14.54 6.34
CA PRO A 70 2.38 -15.15 5.02
C PRO A 70 1.85 -14.16 3.97
N TRP A 71 0.84 -13.37 4.34
CA TRP A 71 0.22 -12.39 3.46
C TRP A 71 1.17 -11.26 3.07
N TRP A 72 1.81 -10.60 4.04
CA TRP A 72 2.72 -9.47 3.79
C TRP A 72 3.91 -9.90 2.93
N ARG A 73 4.44 -11.10 3.18
CA ARG A 73 5.54 -11.67 2.41
C ARG A 73 5.15 -11.94 0.97
N ALA A 74 3.97 -12.49 0.72
CA ALA A 74 3.47 -12.80 -0.61
C ALA A 74 3.21 -11.54 -1.45
N VAL A 75 2.53 -10.53 -0.89
CA VAL A 75 2.29 -9.24 -1.55
C VAL A 75 3.61 -8.53 -1.87
N ASN A 76 4.56 -8.58 -0.94
CA ASN A 76 5.89 -8.01 -1.15
C ASN A 76 6.66 -8.74 -2.27
N GLU A 77 6.58 -10.08 -2.34
CA GLU A 77 7.21 -10.87 -3.40
C GLU A 77 6.66 -10.51 -4.78
N ASP A 78 5.36 -10.35 -4.92
CA ASP A 78 4.75 -9.98 -6.20
C ASP A 78 5.19 -8.57 -6.65
N LEU A 79 5.22 -7.60 -5.73
CA LEU A 79 5.72 -6.26 -6.01
C LEU A 79 7.20 -6.27 -6.45
N LEU A 80 8.06 -7.02 -5.75
CA LEU A 80 9.47 -7.15 -6.10
C LEU A 80 9.66 -7.82 -7.46
N ARG A 81 8.86 -8.84 -7.76
CA ARG A 81 8.93 -9.58 -9.02
C ARG A 81 8.56 -8.70 -10.19
N ASP A 82 7.44 -7.97 -10.10
CA ASP A 82 6.97 -7.07 -11.16
C ASP A 82 8.01 -5.97 -11.46
N ALA A 83 8.54 -5.34 -10.41
CA ALA A 83 9.54 -4.28 -10.54
C ALA A 83 10.89 -4.81 -11.08
N LEU A 84 11.32 -6.00 -10.65
CA LEU A 84 12.57 -6.60 -11.11
C LEU A 84 12.48 -7.07 -12.56
N GLU A 85 11.37 -7.70 -12.95
CA GLU A 85 11.14 -8.10 -14.34
C GLU A 85 11.24 -6.88 -15.26
N ALA A 86 10.56 -5.79 -14.91
CA ALA A 86 10.61 -4.54 -15.68
C ALA A 86 12.01 -3.92 -15.74
N LYS A 87 12.78 -3.95 -14.64
CA LYS A 87 14.18 -3.50 -14.68
C LYS A 87 14.97 -4.31 -15.71
N LEU A 88 14.89 -5.63 -15.64
CA LEU A 88 15.64 -6.53 -16.54
C LEU A 88 15.24 -6.30 -18.00
N LEU A 89 13.93 -6.13 -18.28
CA LEU A 89 13.46 -5.81 -19.63
C LEU A 89 14.04 -4.49 -20.15
N VAL A 90 14.07 -3.44 -19.33
CA VAL A 90 14.61 -2.14 -19.73
C VAL A 90 16.12 -2.19 -19.94
N GLU A 91 16.87 -2.89 -19.08
CA GLU A 91 18.33 -3.02 -19.20
C GLU A 91 18.77 -3.87 -20.40
N ARG A 92 17.92 -4.80 -20.85
CA ARG A 92 18.18 -5.68 -22.01
C ARG A 92 17.58 -5.17 -23.31
N GLU A 93 16.86 -4.04 -23.25
CA GLU A 93 16.08 -3.52 -24.38
C GLU A 93 15.02 -4.51 -24.92
N ASP A 94 14.53 -5.39 -24.05
CA ASP A 94 13.47 -6.35 -24.36
C ASP A 94 12.08 -5.70 -24.30
N VAL A 95 11.12 -6.27 -25.03
CA VAL A 95 9.74 -5.74 -25.15
C VAL A 95 8.65 -6.69 -24.63
N ALA A 96 8.97 -7.95 -24.34
CA ALA A 96 7.98 -8.96 -23.96
C ALA A 96 7.70 -8.99 -22.45
N THR A 97 6.72 -8.21 -21.99
CA THR A 97 6.26 -8.22 -20.59
C THR A 97 5.40 -9.43 -20.25
N SER A 98 5.46 -9.92 -19.01
CA SER A 98 4.55 -10.98 -18.53
C SER A 98 3.09 -10.52 -18.32
N GLY A 99 2.83 -9.21 -18.29
CA GLY A 99 1.47 -8.66 -18.21
C GLY A 99 1.41 -7.15 -17.94
N PRO A 100 0.20 -6.59 -17.76
CA PRO A 100 -0.02 -5.14 -17.67
C PRO A 100 0.73 -4.46 -16.51
N ARG A 101 0.89 -5.15 -15.38
CA ARG A 101 1.62 -4.62 -14.21
C ARG A 101 3.08 -4.35 -14.51
N VAL A 102 3.73 -5.31 -15.16
CA VAL A 102 5.14 -5.18 -15.59
C VAL A 102 5.27 -4.09 -16.64
N GLN A 103 4.30 -3.97 -17.56
CA GLN A 103 4.29 -2.88 -18.53
C GLN A 103 4.27 -1.50 -17.85
N HIS A 104 3.45 -1.29 -16.82
CA HIS A 104 3.47 -0.03 -16.08
C HIS A 104 4.83 0.29 -15.44
N TRP A 105 5.54 -0.73 -14.93
CA TRP A 105 6.89 -0.55 -14.42
C TRP A 105 7.90 -0.23 -15.53
N VAL A 106 7.80 -0.87 -16.70
CA VAL A 106 8.61 -0.54 -17.88
C VAL A 106 8.37 0.91 -18.30
N ASP A 107 7.12 1.36 -18.36
CA ASP A 107 6.77 2.74 -18.69
C ASP A 107 7.37 3.73 -17.69
N PHE A 108 7.33 3.41 -16.39
CA PHE A 108 7.96 4.21 -15.35
C PHE A 108 9.49 4.28 -15.50
N PHE A 109 10.15 3.15 -15.77
CA PHE A 109 11.61 3.13 -15.95
C PHE A 109 12.06 3.79 -17.26
N ARG A 110 11.20 3.86 -18.28
CA ARG A 110 11.49 4.62 -19.52
C ARG A 110 11.22 6.11 -19.35
N ALA A 111 10.16 6.49 -18.62
CA ALA A 111 9.73 7.88 -18.43
C ALA A 111 9.33 8.16 -16.96
N PRO A 112 10.32 8.34 -16.06
CA PRO A 112 10.06 8.43 -14.62
C PRO A 112 9.27 9.68 -14.23
N SER A 113 8.07 9.46 -13.71
CA SER A 113 7.21 10.48 -13.11
C SER A 113 6.50 9.95 -11.87
N ALA A 114 5.99 10.84 -11.02
CA ALA A 114 5.21 10.42 -9.86
C ALA A 114 3.97 9.61 -10.28
N ARG A 115 3.30 10.05 -11.35
CA ARG A 115 2.13 9.37 -11.90
C ARG A 115 2.47 7.95 -12.37
N ALA A 116 3.51 7.80 -13.18
CA ALA A 116 3.92 6.49 -13.68
C ALA A 116 4.37 5.57 -12.54
N TRP A 117 5.04 6.10 -11.51
CA TRP A 117 5.46 5.32 -10.35
C TRP A 117 4.26 4.82 -9.53
N TYR A 118 3.32 5.69 -9.17
CA TYR A 118 2.12 5.28 -8.41
C TYR A 118 1.25 4.31 -9.21
N LEU A 119 1.13 4.50 -10.53
CA LEU A 119 0.41 3.56 -11.39
C LEU A 119 1.05 2.15 -11.32
N ALA A 120 2.35 2.05 -11.56
CA ALA A 120 3.08 0.77 -11.55
C ALA A 120 3.07 0.09 -10.17
N HIS A 121 3.43 0.86 -9.13
CA HIS A 121 3.47 0.39 -7.76
C HIS A 121 2.09 -0.09 -7.28
N ASN A 122 1.05 0.73 -7.46
CA ASN A 122 -0.26 0.41 -6.92
C ASN A 122 -0.97 -0.68 -7.73
N ALA A 123 -0.71 -0.80 -9.03
CA ALA A 123 -1.16 -1.97 -9.80
C ALA A 123 -0.61 -3.28 -9.22
N SER A 124 0.67 -3.28 -8.83
CA SER A 124 1.33 -4.44 -8.21
C SER A 124 0.78 -4.73 -6.81
N VAL A 125 0.61 -3.70 -5.97
CA VAL A 125 0.03 -3.83 -4.63
C VAL A 125 -1.40 -4.34 -4.69
N VAL A 126 -2.27 -3.73 -5.50
CA VAL A 126 -3.68 -4.13 -5.60
C VAL A 126 -3.81 -5.56 -6.12
N ALA A 127 -3.02 -5.94 -7.12
CA ALA A 127 -3.01 -7.33 -7.58
C ALA A 127 -2.55 -8.30 -6.50
N GLY A 128 -1.55 -7.93 -5.68
CA GLY A 128 -1.14 -8.72 -4.52
C GLY A 128 -2.26 -8.88 -3.49
N TYR A 129 -2.97 -7.81 -3.15
CA TYR A 129 -4.16 -7.89 -2.27
C TYR A 129 -5.19 -8.87 -2.81
N LEU A 130 -5.54 -8.74 -4.09
CA LEU A 130 -6.56 -9.60 -4.71
C LEU A 130 -6.11 -11.05 -4.85
N ALA A 131 -4.84 -11.30 -5.15
CA ALA A 131 -4.29 -12.65 -5.33
C ALA A 131 -4.15 -13.42 -4.01
N HIS A 132 -3.91 -12.71 -2.90
CA HIS A 132 -3.61 -13.31 -1.61
C HIS A 132 -4.72 -13.09 -0.58
N ALA A 133 -5.97 -12.88 -1.02
CA ALA A 133 -7.10 -12.63 -0.12
C ALA A 133 -7.29 -13.75 0.92
N GLU A 134 -7.08 -15.01 0.53
CA GLU A 134 -7.17 -16.17 1.44
C GLU A 134 -6.10 -16.14 2.54
N LEU A 135 -4.89 -15.64 2.24
CA LEU A 135 -3.86 -15.46 3.26
C LEU A 135 -4.23 -14.34 4.23
N ALA A 136 -4.90 -13.29 3.77
CA ALA A 136 -5.44 -12.26 4.66
C ALA A 136 -6.58 -12.80 5.53
N ASP A 137 -7.40 -13.72 5.01
CA ASP A 137 -8.46 -14.37 5.77
C ASP A 137 -7.95 -15.32 6.86
N ALA A 138 -6.66 -15.65 6.88
CA ALA A 138 -6.00 -16.38 7.96
C ALA A 138 -5.43 -15.46 9.06
N GLU A 139 -5.31 -14.16 8.80
CA GLU A 139 -4.72 -13.20 9.72
C GLU A 139 -5.69 -12.82 10.84
N SER A 140 -5.19 -12.26 11.94
CA SER A 140 -6.05 -11.77 13.02
C SER A 140 -6.91 -10.60 12.55
N LEU A 141 -8.04 -10.34 13.21
CA LEU A 141 -8.89 -9.18 12.87
C LEU A 141 -8.13 -7.85 13.00
N ALA A 142 -7.22 -7.74 13.97
CA ALA A 142 -6.37 -6.57 14.11
C ALA A 142 -5.44 -6.37 12.90
N GLU A 143 -4.84 -7.45 12.39
CA GLU A 143 -4.01 -7.40 11.17
C GLU A 143 -4.84 -7.08 9.93
N ARG A 144 -6.02 -7.68 9.77
CA ARG A 144 -6.93 -7.39 8.64
C ARG A 144 -7.41 -5.95 8.66
N PHE A 145 -7.71 -5.40 9.84
CA PHE A 145 -8.05 -3.98 10.00
C PHE A 145 -6.91 -3.12 9.49
N PHE A 146 -5.70 -3.44 9.93
CA PHE A 146 -4.51 -2.72 9.53
C PHE A 146 -4.22 -2.83 8.01
N MET A 147 -4.43 -3.99 7.39
CA MET A 147 -4.34 -4.16 5.94
C MET A 147 -5.32 -3.24 5.19
N ASN A 148 -6.58 -3.13 5.66
CA ASN A 148 -7.56 -2.21 5.08
C ASN A 148 -7.11 -0.74 5.18
N VAL A 149 -6.57 -0.33 6.34
CA VAL A 149 -6.01 1.02 6.54
C VAL A 149 -4.85 1.28 5.58
N VAL A 150 -3.94 0.31 5.40
CA VAL A 150 -2.83 0.46 4.43
C VAL A 150 -3.36 0.60 3.02
N LEU A 151 -4.31 -0.25 2.60
CA LEU A 151 -4.86 -0.20 1.25
C LEU A 151 -5.48 1.17 0.97
N VAL A 152 -6.38 1.65 1.83
CA VAL A 152 -7.06 2.92 1.59
C VAL A 152 -6.08 4.10 1.56
N ARG A 153 -5.03 4.08 2.39
CA ARG A 153 -3.97 5.10 2.36
C ARG A 153 -3.14 5.05 1.09
N VAL A 154 -2.85 3.85 0.56
CA VAL A 154 -2.17 3.67 -0.74
C VAL A 154 -3.02 4.24 -1.88
N LEU A 155 -4.33 3.96 -1.88
CA LEU A 155 -5.26 4.50 -2.88
C LEU A 155 -5.44 6.02 -2.75
N TYR A 156 -5.46 6.55 -1.52
CA TYR A 156 -5.49 7.99 -1.28
C TYR A 156 -4.22 8.69 -1.79
N ALA A 157 -3.05 8.11 -1.54
CA ALA A 157 -1.79 8.61 -2.09
C ALA A 157 -1.78 8.58 -3.63
N HIS A 158 -2.41 7.57 -4.24
CA HIS A 158 -2.63 7.51 -5.67
C HIS A 158 -3.47 8.70 -6.16
N ALA A 159 -4.60 8.95 -5.49
CA ALA A 159 -5.51 10.04 -5.82
C ALA A 159 -4.82 11.40 -5.75
N LEU A 160 -3.95 11.63 -4.76
CA LEU A 160 -3.19 12.89 -4.68
C LEU A 160 -2.36 13.20 -5.94
N VAL A 161 -1.98 12.19 -6.72
CA VAL A 161 -1.21 12.34 -7.97
C VAL A 161 -2.10 12.29 -9.21
N VAL A 162 -3.14 11.46 -9.20
CA VAL A 162 -3.97 11.17 -10.38
C VAL A 162 -5.23 12.02 -10.45
N ASP A 163 -5.83 12.33 -9.31
CA ASP A 163 -7.01 13.17 -9.16
C ASP A 163 -6.95 13.95 -7.82
N ALA A 164 -6.18 15.04 -7.83
CA ALA A 164 -5.99 15.88 -6.66
C ALA A 164 -7.29 16.53 -6.15
N ARG A 165 -8.32 16.66 -7.00
CA ARG A 165 -9.63 17.19 -6.60
C ARG A 165 -10.39 16.17 -5.78
N LEU A 166 -10.34 14.90 -6.16
CA LEU A 166 -10.90 13.83 -5.34
C LEU A 166 -10.22 13.79 -3.96
N ALA A 167 -8.90 13.88 -3.90
CA ALA A 167 -8.14 13.80 -2.65
C ALA A 167 -8.28 15.05 -1.75
N LEU A 168 -8.07 16.25 -2.29
CA LEU A 168 -8.00 17.50 -1.51
C LEU A 168 -9.17 18.47 -1.73
N GLY A 169 -10.11 18.16 -2.62
CA GLY A 169 -11.23 19.04 -2.94
C GLY A 169 -10.75 20.41 -3.43
N ARG A 170 -11.22 21.48 -2.77
CA ARG A 170 -10.88 22.87 -3.10
C ARG A 170 -9.41 23.22 -2.87
N PHE A 171 -8.65 22.38 -2.17
CA PHE A 171 -7.22 22.56 -1.92
C PHE A 171 -6.32 21.77 -2.89
N ALA A 172 -6.84 21.31 -4.03
CA ALA A 172 -6.10 20.52 -5.02
C ALA A 172 -4.77 21.17 -5.49
N CYS A 173 -4.67 22.49 -5.46
CA CYS A 173 -3.44 23.24 -5.76
C CYS A 173 -2.27 22.90 -4.81
N VAL A 174 -2.56 22.45 -3.57
CA VAL A 174 -1.56 22.04 -2.58
C VAL A 174 -1.04 20.61 -2.84
N ALA A 175 -1.74 19.80 -3.63
CA ALA A 175 -1.40 18.39 -3.86
C ALA A 175 0.01 18.20 -4.45
N ARG A 176 0.49 19.11 -5.30
CA ARG A 176 1.84 19.02 -5.89
C ARG A 176 2.96 19.01 -4.84
N PHE A 177 2.73 19.59 -3.66
CA PHE A 177 3.69 19.61 -2.56
C PHE A 177 3.58 18.40 -1.63
N VAL A 178 2.41 17.76 -1.55
CA VAL A 178 2.15 16.62 -0.64
C VAL A 178 2.35 15.27 -1.33
N ALA A 179 1.96 15.16 -2.59
CA ALA A 179 1.94 13.92 -3.36
C ALA A 179 3.29 13.55 -3.99
N HIS A 180 4.22 14.50 -4.08
CA HIS A 180 5.48 14.26 -4.76
C HIS A 180 6.43 13.47 -3.84
N PRO A 181 6.99 12.32 -4.26
CA PRO A 181 8.04 11.62 -3.49
C PRO A 181 9.34 12.42 -3.27
N ARG A 182 9.47 13.58 -3.93
CA ARG A 182 10.54 14.57 -3.69
C ARG A 182 10.28 15.44 -2.46
N ALA A 183 9.03 15.60 -2.04
CA ALA A 183 8.67 16.27 -0.80
C ALA A 183 8.62 15.25 0.35
N ARG A 184 8.77 15.70 1.60
CA ARG A 184 8.61 14.85 2.79
C ARG A 184 7.19 14.26 2.95
N GLY A 185 6.24 14.61 2.07
CA GLY A 185 4.81 14.33 2.16
C GLY A 185 4.40 12.86 2.15
N PRO A 186 4.92 11.99 1.24
CA PRO A 186 4.63 10.57 1.32
C PRO A 186 5.18 9.93 2.59
N GLN A 187 6.25 10.46 3.17
CA GLN A 187 6.80 9.98 4.45
C GLN A 187 5.98 10.43 5.66
N THR A 188 5.12 11.45 5.52
CA THR A 188 4.27 11.98 6.60
C THR A 188 2.87 11.36 6.57
N LEU A 189 2.26 11.20 5.39
CA LEU A 189 0.98 10.48 5.22
C LEU A 189 1.15 8.96 5.38
N LEU A 190 2.38 8.47 5.19
CA LEU A 190 2.84 7.13 5.52
C LEU A 190 3.83 7.15 6.70
N SER A 191 3.76 8.12 7.63
CA SER A 191 4.56 8.01 8.88
C SER A 191 3.97 6.89 9.72
N MET A 192 4.43 5.69 9.40
CA MET A 192 4.01 4.40 9.93
C MET A 192 4.57 4.12 11.32
N LYS A 193 5.51 4.94 11.79
CA LYS A 193 6.20 4.73 13.08
C LYS A 193 5.40 5.20 14.29
N ASP A 194 4.45 6.11 14.10
CA ASP A 194 3.69 6.72 15.22
C ASP A 194 2.24 6.20 15.32
N VAL A 195 1.86 5.26 14.44
CA VAL A 195 0.46 4.81 14.28
C VAL A 195 0.34 3.28 14.34
N LEU A 196 1.42 2.53 14.11
CA LEU A 196 1.33 1.11 13.84
C LEU A 196 1.92 0.26 14.96
N PRO A 197 1.30 -0.89 15.27
CA PRO A 197 1.84 -1.85 16.21
C PRO A 197 3.27 -2.20 15.82
N LEU A 198 4.18 -2.04 16.79
CA LEU A 198 5.61 -2.15 16.57
C LEU A 198 6.04 -3.58 16.20
N ASN A 199 5.23 -4.58 16.56
CA ASN A 199 5.53 -5.99 16.36
C ASN A 199 4.37 -6.70 15.67
N TYR A 200 4.72 -7.74 14.92
CA TYR A 200 3.82 -8.74 14.37
C TYR A 200 3.97 -10.06 15.13
N PRO A 201 2.87 -10.80 15.38
CA PRO A 201 1.49 -10.40 15.10
C PRO A 201 0.95 -9.39 16.12
N ILE A 202 -0.13 -8.68 15.76
CA ILE A 202 -0.89 -7.91 16.75
C ILE A 202 -1.63 -8.88 17.67
N GLU A 203 -1.15 -9.01 18.90
CA GLU A 203 -1.72 -9.88 19.93
C GLU A 203 -2.30 -9.08 21.09
N GLY A 204 -3.31 -9.66 21.75
CA GLY A 204 -3.84 -9.15 23.02
C GLY A 204 -4.61 -7.82 22.95
N VAL A 205 -4.96 -7.35 21.74
CA VAL A 205 -5.69 -6.09 21.56
C VAL A 205 -6.82 -6.27 20.54
N THR A 206 -8.00 -5.80 20.88
CA THR A 206 -9.18 -5.76 20.00
C THR A 206 -9.11 -4.57 19.04
N VAL A 207 -9.83 -4.65 17.91
CA VAL A 207 -9.92 -3.54 16.95
C VAL A 207 -10.50 -2.28 17.61
N GLY A 208 -11.45 -2.44 18.55
CA GLY A 208 -11.99 -1.32 19.31
C GLY A 208 -10.94 -0.60 20.18
N GLU A 209 -10.05 -1.35 20.83
CA GLU A 209 -8.94 -0.81 21.62
C GLU A 209 -7.88 -0.13 20.74
N ILE A 210 -7.61 -0.68 19.55
CA ILE A 210 -6.74 -0.04 18.55
C ILE A 210 -7.34 1.33 18.15
N ILE A 211 -8.62 1.35 17.79
CA ILE A 211 -9.30 2.59 17.42
C ILE A 211 -9.33 3.59 18.60
N ALA A 212 -9.53 3.12 19.83
CA ALA A 212 -9.59 3.97 21.03
C ALA A 212 -8.22 4.57 21.41
N SER A 213 -7.13 3.84 21.17
CA SER A 213 -5.76 4.26 21.47
C SER A 213 -5.14 5.15 20.39
N GLU A 214 -5.72 5.22 19.18
CA GLU A 214 -5.23 6.07 18.11
C GLU A 214 -5.20 7.57 18.50
N ASN A 215 -4.06 8.20 18.23
CA ASN A 215 -3.88 9.64 18.33
C ASN A 215 -4.97 10.40 17.53
N ARG A 216 -5.64 11.35 18.18
CA ARG A 216 -6.77 12.14 17.63
C ARG A 216 -6.54 12.70 16.22
N LEU A 217 -5.30 13.10 15.91
CA LEU A 217 -4.93 13.67 14.61
C LEU A 217 -5.00 12.64 13.46
N PHE A 218 -4.66 11.38 13.70
CA PHE A 218 -4.68 10.32 12.68
C PHE A 218 -6.08 9.75 12.51
N ARG A 219 -6.84 9.62 13.60
CA ARG A 219 -8.28 9.36 13.54
C ARG A 219 -8.99 10.40 12.66
N MET A 220 -8.58 11.67 12.74
CA MET A 220 -9.11 12.74 11.89
C MET A 220 -8.75 12.57 10.41
N VAL A 221 -7.55 12.06 10.07
CA VAL A 221 -7.17 11.83 8.67
C VAL A 221 -7.86 10.59 8.11
N ASP A 222 -7.73 9.43 8.75
CA ASP A 222 -8.29 8.19 8.20
C ASP A 222 -9.81 8.16 8.24
N PHE A 223 -10.44 8.52 9.36
CA PHE A 223 -11.90 8.50 9.49
C PHE A 223 -12.58 9.83 9.11
N GLY A 224 -11.87 10.96 9.25
CA GLY A 224 -12.42 12.28 8.93
C GLY A 224 -12.17 12.75 7.49
N VAL A 225 -11.05 12.37 6.86
CA VAL A 225 -10.68 12.80 5.50
C VAL A 225 -10.77 11.66 4.48
N ILE A 226 -10.21 10.49 4.79
CA ILE A 226 -10.08 9.39 3.81
C ILE A 226 -11.37 8.56 3.73
N ALA A 227 -11.91 8.09 4.86
CA ALA A 227 -13.09 7.23 4.91
C ALA A 227 -14.32 7.81 4.18
N PRO A 228 -14.64 9.12 4.26
CA PRO A 228 -15.77 9.69 3.52
C PRO A 228 -15.61 9.65 1.99
N ARG A 229 -14.39 9.38 1.51
CA ARG A 229 -14.03 9.31 0.10
C ARG A 229 -13.72 7.88 -0.34
N ALA A 230 -13.82 6.89 0.56
CA ALA A 230 -13.36 5.53 0.29
C ALA A 230 -13.95 4.98 -1.00
N GLU A 231 -15.28 4.97 -1.16
CA GLU A 231 -15.92 4.46 -2.38
C GLU A 231 -15.41 5.14 -3.65
N ALA A 232 -15.30 6.47 -3.65
CA ALA A 232 -14.78 7.21 -4.79
C ALA A 232 -13.28 6.96 -5.06
N LEU A 233 -12.47 6.75 -4.02
CA LEU A 233 -11.05 6.39 -4.16
C LEU A 233 -10.88 5.01 -4.78
N TYR A 234 -11.68 4.03 -4.34
CA TYR A 234 -11.68 2.68 -4.88
C TYR A 234 -12.21 2.67 -6.32
N GLU A 235 -13.26 3.43 -6.62
CA GLU A 235 -13.80 3.59 -7.98
C GLU A 235 -12.78 4.19 -8.95
N MET A 236 -12.19 5.32 -8.58
CA MET A 236 -11.14 5.99 -9.37
C MET A 236 -9.95 5.06 -9.57
N SER A 237 -9.50 4.39 -8.51
CA SER A 237 -8.35 3.48 -8.59
C SER A 237 -8.66 2.24 -9.44
N ALA A 238 -9.87 1.69 -9.36
CA ALA A 238 -10.30 0.55 -10.17
C ALA A 238 -10.25 0.90 -11.66
N HIS A 239 -10.71 2.10 -12.02
CA HIS A 239 -10.64 2.61 -13.38
C HIS A 239 -9.19 2.85 -13.85
N VAL A 240 -8.41 3.60 -13.07
CA VAL A 240 -7.03 3.99 -13.43
C VAL A 240 -6.08 2.79 -13.51
N LEU A 241 -6.26 1.80 -12.63
CA LEU A 241 -5.45 0.58 -12.61
C LEU A 241 -5.97 -0.50 -13.56
N GLY A 242 -7.16 -0.34 -14.15
CA GLY A 242 -7.81 -1.37 -14.96
C GLY A 242 -8.21 -2.62 -14.16
N GLU A 243 -8.50 -2.48 -12.87
CA GLU A 243 -8.81 -3.61 -11.97
C GLU A 243 -10.20 -3.42 -11.32
N PRO A 244 -11.28 -3.87 -11.99
CA PRO A 244 -12.65 -3.65 -11.52
C PRO A 244 -12.97 -4.39 -10.22
N ARG A 245 -12.24 -5.46 -9.87
CA ARG A 245 -12.48 -6.22 -8.63
C ARG A 245 -12.19 -5.38 -7.39
N LEU A 246 -11.38 -4.32 -7.51
CA LEU A 246 -11.09 -3.38 -6.43
C LEU A 246 -12.38 -2.75 -5.87
N ARG A 247 -13.40 -2.50 -6.70
CA ARG A 247 -14.70 -1.96 -6.26
C ARG A 247 -15.40 -2.81 -5.20
N ARG A 248 -15.10 -4.11 -5.12
CA ARG A 248 -15.70 -5.04 -4.16
C ARG A 248 -15.06 -4.98 -2.77
N LEU A 249 -13.96 -4.25 -2.64
CA LEU A 249 -13.19 -4.09 -1.39
C LEU A 249 -13.67 -2.89 -0.56
N VAL A 250 -14.76 -2.26 -0.98
CA VAL A 250 -15.49 -1.23 -0.24
C VAL A 250 -16.99 -1.44 -0.46
N GLY A 251 -17.80 -1.13 0.55
CA GLY A 251 -19.26 -1.16 0.42
C GLY A 251 -19.96 -0.56 1.63
N ASP A 252 -20.99 0.23 1.40
CA ASP A 252 -21.73 0.99 2.41
C ASP A 252 -20.82 1.86 3.29
N GLY A 253 -19.83 2.50 2.67
CA GLY A 253 -18.80 3.30 3.35
C GLY A 253 -17.84 2.50 4.23
N ALA A 254 -17.90 1.16 4.24
CA ALA A 254 -16.99 0.31 4.99
C ALA A 254 -15.91 -0.29 4.09
N LEU A 255 -14.70 -0.46 4.64
CA LEU A 255 -13.63 -1.22 3.99
C LEU A 255 -13.88 -2.71 4.20
N THR A 256 -13.89 -3.50 3.13
CA THR A 256 -14.40 -4.89 3.15
C THR A 256 -13.36 -5.94 2.77
N TYR A 257 -12.10 -5.55 2.56
CA TYR A 257 -11.06 -6.51 2.20
C TYR A 257 -10.79 -7.49 3.36
N ALA A 258 -11.05 -8.78 3.15
CA ALA A 258 -10.92 -9.84 4.18
C ALA A 258 -11.63 -9.49 5.50
N TRP A 259 -12.71 -8.68 5.46
CA TRP A 259 -13.35 -8.13 6.65
C TRP A 259 -14.75 -8.75 6.88
N PRO A 260 -15.05 -9.25 8.10
CA PRO A 260 -16.36 -9.83 8.41
C PRO A 260 -17.50 -8.83 8.24
N ALA A 261 -18.63 -9.29 7.70
CA ALA A 261 -19.79 -8.45 7.39
C ALA A 261 -20.45 -7.86 8.66
N ASP A 262 -20.54 -8.65 9.72
CA ASP A 262 -21.07 -8.28 11.04
C ASP A 262 -20.19 -7.24 11.77
N GLN A 263 -18.91 -7.16 11.43
CA GLN A 263 -17.96 -6.22 12.02
C GLN A 263 -17.75 -4.94 11.21
N ARG A 264 -18.52 -4.70 10.14
CA ARG A 264 -18.36 -3.49 9.31
C ARG A 264 -18.66 -2.17 10.05
N HIS A 265 -19.33 -2.24 11.20
CA HIS A 265 -19.66 -1.09 12.02
C HIS A 265 -18.43 -0.29 12.47
N VAL A 266 -17.25 -0.91 12.58
CA VAL A 266 -16.00 -0.22 12.96
C VAL A 266 -15.56 0.85 11.96
N TRP A 267 -15.96 0.70 10.70
CA TRP A 267 -15.67 1.65 9.63
C TRP A 267 -16.76 2.73 9.50
N ARG A 268 -17.95 2.46 10.04
CA ARG A 268 -19.10 3.35 9.94
C ARG A 268 -18.97 4.46 10.99
N ARG A 269 -19.27 5.68 10.57
CA ARG A 269 -19.33 6.85 11.45
C ARG A 269 -20.38 6.65 12.56
N THR A 270 -20.00 6.28 13.77
CA THR A 270 -20.80 6.63 14.95
C THR A 270 -20.50 8.08 15.31
N TRP A 271 -21.12 9.02 14.61
CA TRP A 271 -21.36 10.33 15.21
C TRP A 271 -22.41 10.10 16.29
N VAL A 272 -21.97 9.94 17.55
CA VAL A 272 -22.88 10.18 18.67
C VAL A 272 -23.30 11.64 18.53
N THR A 273 -24.50 11.87 17.99
CA THR A 273 -25.24 13.10 18.23
C THR A 273 -25.37 13.22 19.75
N ARG A 274 -24.51 14.02 20.39
CA ARG A 274 -24.88 14.59 21.68
C ARG A 274 -26.07 15.49 21.38
N THR A 275 -27.26 14.96 21.62
CA THR A 275 -28.47 15.76 21.77
C THR A 275 -28.13 16.87 22.77
N PRO A 276 -28.33 18.15 22.46
CA PRO A 276 -28.18 19.19 23.46
C PRO A 276 -29.25 18.91 24.53
N THR A 277 -28.81 18.62 25.75
CA THR A 277 -29.69 18.65 26.92
C THR A 277 -30.24 20.06 27.01
N ALA A 278 -31.49 20.22 26.59
CA ALA A 278 -32.29 21.40 26.89
C ALA A 278 -32.55 21.40 28.40
N GLN A 279 -31.72 22.14 29.14
CA GLN A 279 -32.12 22.63 30.46
C GLN A 279 -33.08 23.80 30.23
N LYS A 280 -34.36 23.51 30.41
CA LYS A 280 -35.37 24.53 30.67
C LYS A 280 -35.02 25.22 31.99
N THR A 281 -35.09 26.55 31.96
CA THR A 281 -35.16 27.47 33.10
C THR A 281 -36.23 27.09 34.10
#